data_AF-A0ABD3M887-F1
#
_entry.id   AF-A0ABD3M887-F1
#
_cell.length_a   1.000
_cell.length_b   1.000
_cell.length_c   1.000
_cell.angle_alpha   90.00
_cell.angle_beta   90.00
_cell.angle_gamma   90.00
#
_symmetry.space_group_name_H-M   'P 1'
#
loop_
_entity.id
_entity.type
_entity.pdbx_description
1 polymer ?
#
loop_
_entity_poly.entity_id
_entity_poly.type
_entity_poly.pdbx_seq_one_letter_code
_entity_poly.pdbx_strand_id
1 'polypeptide(L)'
;MGKGGCISSSSMANSMPAKEGGNGNGSTMSALEKERQQKINAEPKFYWAHDEEPHRRRKQEILQKHPSIKKYMGIDTTTKFKVAFWVAFQLLSLHLLQGAPWYTWLFCCYTLSGSINHMMTLAMHELSHNLGAKFVTPNRFLAILANLPMGIPAAASFKRYHMEHHKFQGEHVVDVDIPTEFEGWFFHSTPRKILWCLLQPLFYSLRPLAVNPKQPTRWEFINILCIIVFDATIVYVWGIRELLYLVVGTLFGMGLHPVAGHFIAEHYVMNEGQETYSYYGPLNWLTFNVGYHNEHHDFSNISGKHLPTVRKIATEYYDTMPHYHSWVKVIWDYIFDTKISPYSRVKRVTMEDREIEDLRARGGLVS
;
A
#
# COMPACT_ATOMS: atom_id res chain seq x y z
N MET A 1 -33.37 -14.09 5.02
CA MET A 1 -33.26 -14.59 6.41
C MET A 1 -32.31 -15.76 6.41
N GLY A 2 -31.19 -15.61 7.10
CA GLY A 2 -30.07 -16.57 7.14
C GLY A 2 -28.96 -15.92 7.94
N LYS A 3 -29.13 -15.88 9.27
CA LYS A 3 -28.13 -15.38 10.21
C LYS A 3 -27.00 -16.42 10.28
N GLY A 4 -25.90 -16.18 9.58
CA GLY A 4 -24.65 -16.90 9.81
C GLY A 4 -24.03 -16.39 11.10
N GLY A 5 -24.42 -17.01 12.22
CA GLY A 5 -23.84 -16.73 13.54
C GLY A 5 -22.37 -17.14 13.56
N CYS A 6 -21.51 -16.18 13.86
CA CYS A 6 -20.11 -16.45 14.18
C CYS A 6 -20.10 -17.20 15.52
N ILE A 7 -19.59 -18.43 15.51
CA ILE A 7 -19.46 -19.27 16.70
C ILE A 7 -18.43 -18.63 17.61
N SER A 8 -18.89 -18.15 18.78
CA SER A 8 -18.02 -17.72 19.87
C SER A 8 -17.30 -18.95 20.42
N SER A 9 -16.05 -19.14 20.00
CA SER A 9 -15.13 -19.97 20.76
C SER A 9 -14.48 -19.08 21.82
N SER A 10 -14.82 -19.36 23.06
CA SER A 10 -14.18 -18.80 24.24
C SER A 10 -12.73 -19.29 24.29
N SER A 11 -11.79 -18.54 23.70
CA SER A 11 -10.37 -18.71 24.04
C SER A 11 -10.11 -17.86 25.27
N MET A 12 -9.79 -18.52 26.38
CA MET A 12 -9.28 -17.90 27.59
C MET A 12 -8.18 -16.91 27.23
N ALA A 13 -8.45 -15.62 27.44
CA ALA A 13 -7.42 -14.62 27.52
C ALA A 13 -6.54 -14.99 28.72
N ASN A 14 -5.39 -15.61 28.45
CA ASN A 14 -4.31 -15.66 29.43
C ASN A 14 -3.80 -14.23 29.57
N SER A 15 -4.42 -13.48 30.49
CA SER A 15 -3.76 -12.37 31.15
C SER A 15 -2.54 -12.96 31.86
N MET A 16 -1.36 -12.79 31.26
CA MET A 16 -0.14 -13.03 32.00
C MET A 16 -0.13 -12.09 33.20
N PRO A 17 0.12 -12.58 34.42
CA PRO A 17 0.22 -11.70 35.57
C PRO A 17 1.41 -10.77 35.34
N ALA A 18 1.20 -9.48 35.61
CA ALA A 18 2.30 -8.55 35.78
C ALA A 18 3.28 -9.19 36.77
N LYS A 19 4.50 -9.45 36.32
CA LYS A 19 5.60 -9.80 37.22
C LYS A 19 5.74 -8.60 38.17
N GLU A 20 5.28 -8.77 39.41
CA GLU A 20 5.78 -7.99 40.54
C GLU A 20 7.27 -8.35 40.67
N GLY A 21 8.08 -7.58 39.94
CA GLY A 21 9.53 -7.60 40.01
C GLY A 21 9.97 -6.88 41.27
N GLY A 22 10.78 -7.59 42.05
CA GLY A 22 11.33 -7.13 43.31
C GLY A 22 12.09 -5.81 43.21
N ASN A 23 12.13 -5.18 44.38
CA ASN A 23 12.93 -4.02 44.73
C ASN A 23 14.39 -4.18 44.27
N GLY A 24 14.84 -3.36 43.31
CA GLY A 24 16.25 -3.35 42.85
C GLY A 24 16.52 -2.46 41.64
N ASN A 25 17.13 -1.29 41.89
CA ASN A 25 17.71 -0.33 40.95
C ASN A 25 16.78 0.34 39.92
N GLY A 26 16.48 1.61 40.16
CA GLY A 26 15.97 2.53 39.12
C GLY A 26 17.01 2.70 38.01
N SER A 27 16.93 1.88 36.96
CA SER A 27 17.67 2.14 35.72
C SER A 27 17.08 3.38 35.08
N THR A 28 17.85 4.45 35.01
CA THR A 28 17.48 5.66 34.29
C THR A 28 17.28 5.29 32.82
N MET A 29 16.10 5.51 32.26
CA MET A 29 15.84 5.27 30.83
C MET A 29 16.89 5.97 29.96
N SER A 30 17.35 5.27 28.91
CA SER A 30 18.31 5.83 27.94
C SER A 30 17.71 7.07 27.24
N ALA A 31 18.56 7.90 26.63
CA ALA A 31 18.09 9.07 25.89
C ALA A 31 17.15 8.67 24.74
N LEU A 32 17.50 7.61 24.01
CA LEU A 32 16.68 7.04 22.94
C LEU A 32 15.32 6.55 23.46
N GLU A 33 15.30 5.85 24.61
CA GLU A 33 14.06 5.34 25.19
C GLU A 33 13.13 6.47 25.62
N LYS A 34 13.68 7.56 26.16
CA LYS A 34 12.92 8.78 26.49
C LYS A 34 12.34 9.42 25.23
N GLU A 35 13.10 9.51 24.14
CA GLU A 35 12.63 10.05 22.86
C GLU A 35 11.49 9.19 22.27
N ARG A 36 11.65 7.87 22.31
CA ARG A 36 10.61 6.91 21.89
C ARG A 36 9.32 7.11 22.68
N GLN A 37 9.41 7.18 24.01
CA GLN A 37 8.24 7.40 24.86
C GLN A 37 7.58 8.76 24.62
N GLN A 38 8.35 9.81 24.34
CA GLN A 38 7.79 11.12 23.99
C GLN A 38 6.97 11.06 22.69
N LYS A 39 7.47 10.36 21.65
CA LYS A 39 6.74 10.17 20.39
C LYS A 39 5.43 9.40 20.59
N ILE A 40 5.48 8.32 21.40
CA ILE A 40 4.29 7.53 21.76
C ILE A 40 3.24 8.40 22.46
N ASN A 41 3.67 9.17 23.46
CA ASN A 41 2.78 10.01 24.25
C ASN A 41 2.17 11.17 23.45
N ALA A 42 2.83 11.62 22.37
CA ALA A 42 2.34 12.71 21.52
C ALA A 42 1.14 12.31 20.66
N GLU A 43 0.99 11.02 20.33
CA GLU A 43 -0.07 10.51 19.46
C GLU A 43 -0.75 9.28 20.08
N PRO A 44 -1.46 9.45 21.22
CA PRO A 44 -1.92 8.34 22.05
C PRO A 44 -3.09 7.53 21.46
N LYS A 45 -3.65 7.98 20.32
CA LYS A 45 -4.81 7.33 19.67
C LYS A 45 -4.42 6.25 18.68
N PHE A 46 -3.17 6.23 18.21
CA PHE A 46 -2.67 5.13 17.38
C PHE A 46 -2.37 3.91 18.23
N TYR A 47 -2.36 2.74 17.60
CA TYR A 47 -1.87 1.52 18.20
C TYR A 47 -0.35 1.56 18.20
N TRP A 48 0.30 1.48 19.36
CA TRP A 48 1.75 1.46 19.46
C TRP A 48 2.25 0.05 19.74
N ALA A 49 3.10 -0.46 18.85
CA ALA A 49 3.77 -1.74 19.01
C ALA A 49 5.22 -1.53 19.44
N HIS A 50 5.73 -2.46 20.26
CA HIS A 50 7.07 -2.41 20.85
C HIS A 50 8.05 -3.41 20.22
N ASP A 51 7.56 -4.26 19.33
CA ASP A 51 8.30 -5.25 18.56
C ASP A 51 8.52 -4.80 17.10
N GLU A 52 9.43 -5.47 16.39
CA GLU A 52 9.62 -5.27 14.95
C GLU A 52 8.37 -5.69 14.16
N GLU A 53 8.31 -5.27 12.89
CA GLU A 53 7.28 -5.75 11.96
C GLU A 53 7.32 -7.30 11.80
N PRO A 54 6.16 -7.96 11.63
CA PRO A 54 6.03 -9.41 11.78
C PRO A 54 6.55 -10.20 10.57
N HIS A 55 6.73 -9.55 9.43
CA HIS A 55 7.03 -10.20 8.15
C HIS A 55 8.46 -10.72 8.09
N ARG A 56 9.45 -9.95 8.58
CA ARG A 56 10.85 -10.41 8.62
C ARG A 56 10.99 -11.72 9.39
N ARG A 57 10.40 -11.79 10.59
CA ARG A 57 10.45 -13.01 11.40
C ARG A 57 9.69 -14.15 10.73
N ARG A 58 8.45 -13.93 10.31
CA ARG A 58 7.62 -14.98 9.69
C ARG A 58 8.24 -15.52 8.41
N LYS A 59 8.84 -14.65 7.57
CA LYS A 59 9.63 -15.05 6.40
C LYS A 59 10.76 -16.02 6.76
N GLN A 60 11.53 -15.72 7.80
CA GLN A 60 12.65 -16.58 8.21
C GLN A 60 12.15 -17.97 8.65
N GLU A 61 11.10 -18.01 9.48
CA GLU A 61 10.49 -19.26 9.93
C GLU A 61 9.95 -20.08 8.75
N ILE A 62 9.20 -19.45 7.83
CA ILE A 62 8.68 -20.09 6.63
C ILE A 62 9.83 -20.62 5.76
N LEU A 63 10.91 -19.88 5.55
CA LEU A 63 12.03 -20.35 4.72
C LEU A 63 12.81 -21.51 5.33
N GLN A 64 12.84 -21.62 6.66
CA GLN A 64 13.42 -22.76 7.35
C GLN A 64 12.57 -24.02 7.16
N LYS A 65 11.24 -23.89 7.27
CA LYS A 65 10.31 -25.02 7.15
C LYS A 65 10.01 -25.43 5.70
N HIS A 66 9.94 -24.43 4.81
CA HIS A 66 9.53 -24.56 3.40
C HIS A 66 10.56 -23.95 2.45
N PRO A 67 11.81 -24.47 2.40
CA PRO A 67 12.88 -23.91 1.56
C PRO A 67 12.53 -23.92 0.07
N SER A 68 11.58 -24.76 -0.37
CA SER A 68 11.09 -24.82 -1.75
C SER A 68 10.47 -23.51 -2.26
N ILE A 69 10.05 -22.59 -1.37
CA ILE A 69 9.53 -21.28 -1.77
C ILE A 69 10.55 -20.46 -2.56
N LYS A 70 11.86 -20.66 -2.28
CA LYS A 70 12.95 -19.94 -2.97
C LYS A 70 12.93 -20.11 -4.49
N LYS A 71 12.34 -21.20 -5.02
CA LYS A 71 12.23 -21.44 -6.47
C LYS A 71 11.30 -20.45 -7.19
N TYR A 72 10.45 -19.74 -6.45
CA TYR A 72 9.55 -18.72 -6.98
C TYR A 72 10.10 -17.30 -6.85
N MET A 73 11.26 -17.12 -6.20
CA MET A 73 11.92 -15.83 -6.09
C MET A 73 12.52 -15.44 -7.44
N GLY A 74 12.22 -14.22 -7.89
CA GLY A 74 12.72 -13.70 -9.16
C GLY A 74 11.65 -12.96 -9.96
N ILE A 75 11.93 -12.83 -11.25
CA ILE A 75 11.17 -11.96 -12.14
C ILE A 75 9.96 -12.68 -12.75
N ASP A 76 8.87 -11.95 -12.98
CA ASP A 76 7.81 -12.35 -13.90
C ASP A 76 8.10 -11.77 -15.29
N THR A 77 8.52 -12.64 -16.21
CA THR A 77 8.85 -12.25 -17.59
C THR A 77 7.65 -11.73 -18.38
N THR A 78 6.43 -11.94 -17.89
CA THR A 78 5.17 -11.51 -18.53
C THR A 78 4.77 -10.08 -18.17
N THR A 79 5.29 -9.50 -17.09
CA THR A 79 4.91 -8.17 -16.58
C THR A 79 5.03 -7.09 -17.65
N LYS A 80 6.12 -7.09 -18.43
CA LYS A 80 6.33 -6.12 -19.51
C LYS A 80 5.24 -6.15 -20.59
N PHE A 81 4.72 -7.34 -20.91
CA PHE A 81 3.66 -7.49 -21.91
C PHE A 81 2.32 -7.04 -21.37
N LYS A 82 2.03 -7.33 -20.09
CA LYS A 82 0.82 -6.84 -19.40
C LYS A 82 0.79 -5.32 -19.36
N VAL A 83 1.90 -4.68 -18.98
CA VAL A 83 2.02 -3.21 -18.96
C VAL A 83 1.82 -2.64 -20.36
N ALA A 84 2.54 -3.12 -21.37
CA ALA A 84 2.41 -2.62 -22.73
C ALA A 84 0.99 -2.79 -23.29
N PHE A 85 0.36 -3.95 -23.04
CA PHE A 85 -1.01 -4.22 -23.47
C PHE A 85 -2.00 -3.23 -22.86
N TRP A 86 -1.96 -3.02 -21.54
CA TRP A 86 -2.94 -2.16 -20.88
C TRP A 86 -2.72 -0.68 -21.13
N VAL A 87 -1.47 -0.23 -21.31
CA VAL A 87 -1.18 1.13 -21.78
C VAL A 87 -1.73 1.33 -23.19
N ALA A 88 -1.50 0.39 -24.11
CA ALA A 88 -2.04 0.46 -25.47
C ALA A 88 -3.57 0.41 -25.50
N PHE A 89 -4.18 -0.43 -24.66
CA PHE A 89 -5.63 -0.51 -24.52
C PHE A 89 -6.21 0.80 -23.99
N GLN A 90 -5.54 1.46 -23.06
CA GLN A 90 -5.96 2.77 -22.56
C GLN A 90 -5.88 3.86 -23.66
N LEU A 91 -4.84 3.83 -24.50
CA LEU A 91 -4.74 4.73 -25.66
C LEU A 91 -5.84 4.45 -26.70
N LEU A 92 -6.21 3.19 -26.88
CA LEU A 92 -7.33 2.83 -27.73
C LEU A 92 -8.66 3.31 -27.13
N SER A 93 -8.87 3.13 -25.82
CA SER A 93 -10.13 3.53 -25.18
C SER A 93 -10.36 5.03 -25.23
N LEU A 94 -9.32 5.85 -24.99
CA LEU A 94 -9.45 7.30 -25.11
C LEU A 94 -9.72 7.75 -26.55
N HIS A 95 -9.15 7.08 -27.56
CA HIS A 95 -9.46 7.37 -28.96
C HIS A 95 -10.92 7.04 -29.32
N LEU A 96 -11.41 5.88 -28.88
CA LEU A 96 -12.78 5.45 -29.15
C LEU A 96 -13.84 6.28 -28.41
N LEU A 97 -13.47 6.97 -27.33
CA LEU A 97 -14.37 7.83 -26.56
C LEU A 97 -14.50 9.27 -27.11
N GLN A 98 -13.79 9.61 -28.19
CA GLN A 98 -13.93 10.91 -28.82
C GLN A 98 -15.38 11.16 -29.26
N GLY A 99 -15.92 12.32 -28.89
CA GLY A 99 -17.31 12.68 -29.19
C GLY A 99 -18.39 11.95 -28.36
N ALA A 100 -18.02 11.05 -27.45
CA ALA A 100 -19.00 10.40 -26.56
C ALA A 100 -19.74 11.44 -25.71
N PRO A 101 -21.02 11.24 -25.36
CA PRO A 101 -21.72 12.09 -24.39
C PRO A 101 -21.03 12.09 -23.02
N TRP A 102 -21.18 13.17 -22.25
CA TRP A 102 -20.47 13.33 -20.97
C TRP A 102 -20.78 12.23 -19.95
N TYR A 103 -21.99 11.67 -19.95
CA TYR A 103 -22.38 10.58 -19.03
C TYR A 103 -21.69 9.27 -19.39
N THR A 104 -21.57 8.93 -20.68
CA THR A 104 -20.82 7.76 -21.15
C THR A 104 -19.35 7.92 -20.83
N TRP A 105 -18.80 9.11 -21.08
CA TRP A 105 -17.42 9.44 -20.75
C TRP A 105 -17.14 9.29 -19.24
N LEU A 106 -18.03 9.79 -18.38
CA LEU A 106 -17.87 9.71 -16.93
C LEU A 106 -17.98 8.26 -16.43
N PHE A 107 -18.94 7.50 -16.97
CA PHE A 107 -19.07 6.07 -16.68
C PHE A 107 -17.81 5.29 -17.06
N CYS A 108 -17.22 5.58 -18.23
CA CYS A 108 -15.97 4.97 -18.67
C CYS A 108 -14.76 5.47 -17.87
N CYS A 109 -14.76 6.70 -17.36
CA CYS A 109 -13.73 7.16 -16.42
C CYS A 109 -13.73 6.29 -15.16
N TYR A 110 -14.90 6.01 -14.60
CA TYR A 110 -15.00 5.20 -13.39
C TYR A 110 -14.67 3.73 -13.64
N THR A 111 -15.36 3.10 -14.61
CA THR A 111 -15.33 1.65 -14.80
C THR A 111 -14.10 1.16 -15.58
N LEU A 112 -13.72 1.88 -16.64
CA LEU A 112 -12.65 1.45 -17.55
C LEU A 112 -11.33 2.11 -17.17
N SER A 113 -11.27 3.44 -17.23
CA SER A 113 -10.05 4.21 -16.93
C SER A 113 -9.61 3.97 -15.49
N GLY A 114 -10.53 4.05 -14.53
CA GLY A 114 -10.24 3.83 -13.12
C GLY A 114 -9.71 2.44 -12.82
N SER A 115 -10.33 1.39 -13.38
CA SER A 115 -9.85 0.02 -13.22
C SER A 115 -8.47 -0.19 -13.83
N ILE A 116 -8.23 0.33 -15.04
CA ILE A 116 -6.95 0.18 -15.73
C ILE A 116 -5.85 0.98 -15.03
N ASN A 117 -6.12 2.22 -14.65
CA ASN A 117 -5.16 3.06 -13.96
C ASN A 117 -4.79 2.47 -12.60
N HIS A 118 -5.77 1.95 -11.86
CA HIS A 118 -5.50 1.23 -10.61
C HIS A 118 -4.68 -0.05 -10.85
N MET A 119 -4.99 -0.83 -11.88
CA MET A 119 -4.14 -1.97 -12.24
C MET A 119 -2.71 -1.53 -12.59
N MET A 120 -2.54 -0.40 -13.26
CA MET A 120 -1.22 0.13 -13.58
C MET A 120 -0.45 0.65 -12.36
N THR A 121 -1.12 1.18 -11.33
CA THR A 121 -0.45 1.47 -10.05
C THR A 121 0.07 0.19 -9.39
N LEU A 122 -0.64 -0.92 -9.54
CA LEU A 122 -0.18 -2.22 -9.04
C LEU A 122 0.90 -2.87 -9.92
N ALA A 123 0.95 -2.54 -11.20
CA ALA A 123 2.12 -2.84 -12.02
C ALA A 123 3.34 -2.05 -11.54
N MET A 124 3.18 -0.76 -11.21
CA MET A 124 4.26 0.06 -10.61
C MET A 124 4.72 -0.49 -9.26
N HIS A 125 3.80 -1.03 -8.47
CA HIS A 125 4.09 -1.80 -7.25
C HIS A 125 5.03 -2.97 -7.53
N GLU A 126 4.66 -3.91 -8.41
CA GLU A 126 5.52 -5.06 -8.77
C GLU A 126 6.90 -4.61 -9.30
N LEU A 127 6.94 -3.54 -10.09
CA LEU A 127 8.17 -3.01 -10.69
C LEU A 127 9.07 -2.28 -9.67
N SER A 128 8.50 -1.80 -8.56
CA SER A 128 9.26 -1.23 -7.45
C SER A 128 10.16 -2.27 -6.79
N HIS A 129 9.67 -3.51 -6.68
CA HIS A 129 10.41 -4.69 -6.23
C HIS A 129 11.38 -5.27 -7.28
N ASN A 130 11.47 -4.66 -8.46
CA ASN A 130 12.27 -5.11 -9.60
C ASN A 130 11.84 -6.47 -10.18
N LEU A 131 10.54 -6.80 -10.10
CA LEU A 131 10.02 -8.11 -10.52
C LEU A 131 9.73 -8.21 -12.02
N GLY A 132 9.78 -7.11 -12.79
CA GLY A 132 9.49 -7.13 -14.23
C GLY A 132 10.70 -7.39 -15.14
N ALA A 133 11.92 -7.20 -14.63
CA ALA A 133 13.16 -7.38 -15.38
C ALA A 133 14.37 -7.68 -14.48
N LYS A 134 15.41 -8.32 -15.05
CA LYS A 134 16.61 -8.74 -14.30
C LYS A 134 17.39 -7.58 -13.67
N PHE A 135 17.38 -6.40 -14.29
CA PHE A 135 18.14 -5.23 -13.85
C PHE A 135 17.21 -4.11 -13.36
N VAL A 136 17.70 -3.28 -12.44
CA VAL A 136 16.92 -2.18 -11.83
C VAL A 136 16.45 -1.15 -12.86
N THR A 137 17.33 -0.79 -13.80
CA THR A 137 17.05 0.28 -14.78
C THR A 137 15.87 -0.03 -15.71
N PRO A 138 15.80 -1.22 -16.36
CA PRO A 138 14.59 -1.61 -17.11
C PRO A 138 13.31 -1.58 -16.30
N ASN A 139 13.33 -1.98 -15.02
CA ASN A 139 12.15 -1.90 -14.15
C ASN A 139 11.70 -0.44 -13.93
N ARG A 140 12.63 0.50 -13.78
CA ARG A 140 12.31 1.93 -13.65
C ARG A 140 11.63 2.48 -14.90
N PHE A 141 12.13 2.15 -16.09
CA PHE A 141 11.48 2.55 -17.35
C PHE A 141 10.12 1.89 -17.55
N LEU A 142 9.99 0.61 -17.22
CA LEU A 142 8.70 -0.08 -17.22
C LEU A 142 7.71 0.55 -16.23
N ALA A 143 8.17 1.01 -15.07
CA ALA A 143 7.31 1.67 -14.09
C ALA A 143 6.84 3.04 -14.60
N ILE A 144 7.71 3.79 -15.27
CA ILE A 144 7.34 5.04 -15.95
C ILE A 144 6.33 4.76 -17.07
N LEU A 145 6.50 3.68 -17.84
CA LEU A 145 5.54 3.25 -18.86
C LEU A 145 4.16 2.95 -18.25
N ALA A 146 4.13 2.20 -17.14
CA ALA A 146 2.90 1.94 -16.40
C ALA A 146 2.28 3.22 -15.80
N ASN A 147 3.08 4.24 -15.52
CA ASN A 147 2.61 5.51 -14.98
C ASN A 147 1.98 6.44 -16.03
N LEU A 148 2.28 6.28 -17.32
CA LEU A 148 1.77 7.17 -18.39
C LEU A 148 0.23 7.34 -18.36
N PRO A 149 -0.58 6.27 -18.26
CA PRO A 149 -2.05 6.37 -18.19
C PRO A 149 -2.60 7.19 -17.03
N MET A 150 -1.78 7.52 -16.03
CA MET A 150 -2.25 8.23 -14.84
C MET A 150 -2.32 9.74 -15.03
N GLY A 151 -1.54 10.30 -15.98
CA GLY A 151 -1.41 11.75 -16.21
C GLY A 151 -0.72 12.52 -15.07
N ILE A 152 -0.08 11.83 -14.13
CA ILE A 152 0.59 12.43 -12.98
C ILE A 152 1.88 11.63 -12.69
N PRO A 153 3.05 12.27 -12.56
CA PRO A 153 4.31 11.58 -12.29
C PRO A 153 4.34 11.02 -10.87
N ALA A 154 4.42 9.69 -10.76
CA ALA A 154 4.37 8.97 -9.49
C ALA A 154 5.41 7.84 -9.39
N ALA A 155 5.79 7.18 -10.48
CA ALA A 155 6.60 5.95 -10.45
C ALA A 155 7.93 6.07 -9.69
N ALA A 156 8.69 7.14 -9.89
CA ALA A 156 9.98 7.32 -9.25
C ALA A 156 9.85 7.50 -7.73
N SER A 157 8.97 8.40 -7.28
CA SER A 157 8.72 8.69 -5.87
C SER A 157 8.05 7.52 -5.17
N PHE A 158 7.02 6.93 -5.79
CA PHE A 158 6.30 5.77 -5.27
C PHE A 158 7.27 4.66 -4.89
N LYS A 159 8.21 4.29 -5.77
CA LYS A 159 9.20 3.25 -5.47
C LYS A 159 10.00 3.53 -4.20
N ARG A 160 10.37 4.78 -3.93
CA ARG A 160 11.20 5.11 -2.76
C ARG A 160 10.42 4.95 -1.46
N TYR A 161 9.22 5.54 -1.40
CA TYR A 161 8.36 5.45 -0.22
C TYR A 161 7.84 4.03 0.00
N HIS A 162 7.44 3.34 -1.07
CA HIS A 162 6.97 1.95 -1.02
C HIS A 162 8.02 0.97 -0.49
N MET A 163 9.28 1.11 -0.92
CA MET A 163 10.36 0.26 -0.42
C MET A 163 10.69 0.52 1.06
N GLU A 164 10.49 1.75 1.55
CA GLU A 164 10.62 2.06 2.97
C GLU A 164 9.46 1.50 3.78
N HIS A 165 8.23 1.61 3.29
CA HIS A 165 7.05 0.99 3.89
C HIS A 165 7.26 -0.52 4.12
N HIS A 166 7.74 -1.26 3.12
CA HIS A 166 8.03 -2.69 3.30
C HIS A 166 9.17 -3.00 4.26
N LYS A 167 10.13 -2.08 4.43
CA LYS A 167 11.29 -2.32 5.31
C LYS A 167 11.02 -1.88 6.75
N PHE A 168 10.25 -0.80 6.92
CA PHE A 168 10.06 -0.05 8.16
C PHE A 168 8.56 0.15 8.43
N GLN A 169 7.74 -0.87 8.16
CA GLN A 169 6.29 -0.82 8.33
C GLN A 169 5.92 -0.36 9.75
N GLY A 170 5.07 0.66 9.85
CA GLY A 170 4.67 1.21 11.15
C GLY A 170 5.64 2.23 11.74
N GLU A 171 6.87 2.36 11.23
CA GLU A 171 7.87 3.21 11.87
C GLU A 171 7.51 4.70 11.75
N HIS A 172 7.51 5.40 12.88
CA HIS A 172 7.07 6.78 12.99
C HIS A 172 7.85 7.70 12.03
N VAL A 173 7.12 8.48 11.22
CA VAL A 173 7.62 9.38 10.15
C VAL A 173 8.25 8.68 8.94
N VAL A 174 8.82 7.48 9.08
CA VAL A 174 9.40 6.74 7.95
C VAL A 174 8.31 6.12 7.09
N ASP A 175 7.36 5.42 7.71
CA ASP A 175 6.20 4.84 7.02
C ASP A 175 5.11 5.90 6.81
N VAL A 176 5.22 6.60 5.68
CA VAL A 176 4.30 7.66 5.26
C VAL A 176 2.93 7.13 4.79
N ASP A 177 2.73 5.81 4.75
CA ASP A 177 1.42 5.24 4.46
C ASP A 177 0.42 5.49 5.61
N ILE A 178 0.93 5.73 6.83
CA ILE A 178 0.14 5.98 8.03
C ILE A 178 -0.40 7.42 8.01
N PRO A 179 -1.69 7.64 8.32
CA PRO A 179 -2.26 8.97 8.49
C PRO A 179 -1.56 9.78 9.59
N THR A 180 -1.55 11.10 9.41
CA THR A 180 -1.13 12.06 10.44
C THR A 180 -2.17 12.16 11.56
N GLU A 181 -1.77 12.71 12.71
CA GLU A 181 -2.67 12.98 13.83
C GLU A 181 -3.87 13.86 13.41
N PHE A 182 -3.64 14.86 12.56
CA PHE A 182 -4.71 15.71 12.03
C PHE A 182 -5.70 14.92 11.17
N GLU A 183 -5.19 14.08 10.25
CA GLU A 183 -6.04 13.24 9.40
C GLU A 183 -6.88 12.28 10.24
N GLY A 184 -6.28 11.65 11.26
CA GLY A 184 -6.99 10.84 12.25
C GLY A 184 -8.09 11.61 12.98
N TRP A 185 -7.76 12.80 13.50
CA TRP A 185 -8.71 13.63 14.23
C TRP A 185 -9.84 14.14 13.35
N PHE A 186 -9.56 14.49 12.10
CA PHE A 186 -10.57 15.08 11.22
C PHE A 186 -11.48 14.02 10.61
N PHE A 187 -10.92 12.94 10.05
CA PHE A 187 -11.65 11.95 9.24
C PHE A 187 -12.24 10.76 10.05
N HIS A 188 -12.67 11.00 11.29
CA HIS A 188 -13.19 9.94 12.16
C HIS A 188 -14.70 9.65 12.04
N SER A 189 -15.51 10.58 11.48
CA SER A 189 -16.97 10.41 11.34
C SER A 189 -17.37 9.86 9.97
N THR A 190 -18.50 9.16 9.85
CA THR A 190 -18.98 8.55 8.59
C THR A 190 -18.92 9.46 7.35
N PRO A 191 -19.50 10.67 7.33
CA PRO A 191 -19.43 11.53 6.13
C PRO A 191 -17.99 11.94 5.80
N ARG A 192 -17.14 12.11 6.82
CA ARG A 192 -15.73 12.43 6.62
C ARG A 192 -14.94 11.20 6.17
N LYS A 193 -15.28 9.98 6.61
CA LYS A 193 -14.68 8.74 6.10
C LYS A 193 -15.05 8.48 4.64
N ILE A 194 -16.24 8.89 4.19
CA ILE A 194 -16.57 8.90 2.76
C ILE A 194 -15.65 9.86 2.01
N LEU A 195 -15.50 11.10 2.52
CA LEU A 195 -14.59 12.09 1.95
C LEU A 195 -13.14 11.61 1.95
N TRP A 196 -12.70 10.91 3.00
CA TRP A 196 -11.39 10.28 3.10
C TRP A 196 -11.16 9.31 1.95
N CYS A 197 -12.07 8.35 1.75
CA CYS A 197 -11.96 7.38 0.67
C CYS A 197 -11.98 8.04 -0.73
N LEU A 198 -12.70 9.15 -0.89
CA LEU A 198 -12.71 9.92 -2.15
C LEU A 198 -11.37 10.65 -2.40
N LEU A 199 -10.74 11.17 -1.34
CA LEU A 199 -9.50 11.96 -1.40
C LEU A 199 -8.24 11.10 -1.20
N GLN A 200 -8.38 9.79 -0.99
CA GLN A 200 -7.29 8.81 -0.90
C GLN A 200 -6.14 9.04 -1.91
N PRO A 201 -6.38 9.25 -3.23
CA PRO A 201 -5.30 9.54 -4.18
C PRO A 201 -4.45 10.75 -3.81
N LEU A 202 -5.07 11.80 -3.24
CA LEU A 202 -4.36 13.00 -2.81
C LEU A 202 -3.50 12.71 -1.59
N PHE A 203 -4.02 11.98 -0.60
CA PHE A 203 -3.25 11.65 0.59
C PHE A 203 -2.04 10.79 0.26
N TYR A 204 -2.21 9.74 -0.56
CA TYR A 204 -1.10 8.89 -1.00
C TYR A 204 -0.03 9.66 -1.78
N SER A 205 -0.41 10.71 -2.51
CA SER A 205 0.52 11.49 -3.32
C SER A 205 1.19 12.63 -2.54
N LEU A 206 0.46 13.29 -1.64
CA LEU A 206 0.88 14.53 -0.99
C LEU A 206 1.38 14.33 0.44
N ARG A 207 0.80 13.40 1.22
CA ARG A 207 1.26 13.15 2.60
C ARG A 207 2.74 12.79 2.67
N PRO A 208 3.30 11.94 1.80
CA PRO A 208 4.73 11.65 1.82
C PRO A 208 5.62 12.89 1.70
N LEU A 209 5.19 13.88 0.90
CA LEU A 209 5.92 15.13 0.68
C LEU A 209 5.83 16.08 1.88
N ALA A 210 4.79 15.95 2.71
CA ALA A 210 4.63 16.75 3.92
C ALA A 210 5.28 16.10 5.15
N VAL A 211 5.19 14.77 5.27
CA VAL A 211 5.64 14.03 6.47
C VAL A 211 7.13 13.68 6.41
N ASN A 212 7.61 13.19 5.27
CA ASN A 212 9.01 12.79 5.10
C ASN A 212 9.47 13.17 3.69
N PRO A 213 9.58 14.49 3.40
CA PRO A 213 9.99 14.97 2.10
C PRO A 213 11.36 14.39 1.73
N LYS A 214 11.47 13.88 0.50
CA LYS A 214 12.74 13.34 0.00
C LYS A 214 13.30 14.27 -1.05
N GLN A 215 14.63 14.46 -1.04
CA GLN A 215 15.32 15.17 -2.10
C GLN A 215 15.08 14.45 -3.45
N PRO A 216 14.57 15.13 -4.49
CA PRO A 216 14.35 14.53 -5.80
C PRO A 216 15.66 14.03 -6.41
N THR A 217 15.63 12.85 -7.01
CA THR A 217 16.76 12.31 -7.77
C THR A 217 16.54 12.54 -9.27
N ARG A 218 17.54 12.18 -10.08
CA ARG A 218 17.41 12.19 -11.55
C ARG A 218 16.20 11.40 -12.06
N TRP A 219 15.72 10.39 -11.33
CA TRP A 219 14.59 9.57 -11.77
C TRP A 219 13.25 10.28 -11.64
N GLU A 220 13.06 11.11 -10.62
CA GLU A 220 11.89 11.97 -10.48
C GLU A 220 11.83 12.95 -11.67
N PHE A 221 12.95 13.57 -12.05
CA PHE A 221 13.00 14.45 -13.22
C PHE A 221 12.74 13.72 -14.55
N ILE A 222 13.30 12.51 -14.75
CA ILE A 222 13.01 11.69 -15.94
C ILE A 222 11.53 11.32 -15.98
N ASN A 223 10.94 10.90 -14.85
CA ASN A 223 9.52 10.55 -14.79
C ASN A 223 8.63 11.76 -15.09
N ILE A 224 8.91 12.93 -14.51
CA ILE A 224 8.19 14.18 -14.79
C ILE A 224 8.26 14.52 -16.28
N LEU A 225 9.46 14.47 -16.88
CA LEU A 225 9.64 14.77 -18.29
C LEU A 225 8.84 13.80 -19.19
N CYS A 226 8.91 12.49 -18.92
CA CYS A 226 8.16 11.51 -19.70
C CYS A 226 6.65 11.73 -19.61
N ILE A 227 6.12 12.05 -18.42
CA ILE A 227 4.69 12.30 -18.23
C ILE A 227 4.26 13.60 -18.91
N ILE A 228 5.03 14.69 -18.76
CA ILE A 228 4.73 15.96 -19.45
C ILE A 228 4.71 15.77 -20.98
N VAL A 229 5.69 15.07 -21.54
CA VAL A 229 5.74 14.81 -22.99
C VAL A 229 4.55 13.95 -23.43
N PHE A 230 4.21 12.91 -22.66
CA PHE A 230 3.06 12.07 -22.93
C PHE A 230 1.75 12.85 -22.87
N ASP A 231 1.50 13.59 -21.80
CA ASP A 231 0.29 14.38 -21.59
C ASP A 231 0.14 15.47 -22.66
N ALA A 232 1.24 16.17 -23.01
CA ALA A 232 1.25 17.13 -24.11
C ALA A 232 0.90 16.45 -25.45
N THR A 233 1.39 15.24 -25.67
CA THR A 233 1.05 14.45 -26.87
C THR A 233 -0.43 14.07 -26.86
N ILE A 234 -1.00 13.67 -25.71
CA ILE A 234 -2.43 13.37 -25.59
C ILE A 234 -3.27 14.60 -25.93
N VAL A 235 -2.93 15.76 -25.34
CA VAL A 235 -3.64 17.01 -25.59
C VAL A 235 -3.54 17.44 -27.05
N TYR A 236 -2.37 17.30 -27.67
CA TYR A 236 -2.15 17.67 -29.07
C TYR A 236 -2.95 16.78 -30.04
N VAL A 237 -2.99 15.46 -29.80
CA VAL A 237 -3.61 14.50 -30.73
C VAL A 237 -5.11 14.33 -30.49
N TRP A 238 -5.55 14.23 -29.24
CA TRP A 238 -6.95 13.92 -28.89
C TRP A 238 -7.69 15.07 -28.21
N GLY A 239 -6.98 15.95 -27.51
CA GLY A 239 -7.55 17.08 -26.79
C GLY A 239 -7.48 16.94 -25.26
N ILE A 240 -7.80 18.03 -24.57
CA ILE A 240 -7.74 18.09 -23.09
C ILE A 240 -8.74 17.15 -22.42
N ARG A 241 -9.87 16.87 -23.07
CA ARG A 241 -10.92 16.02 -22.51
C ARG A 241 -10.45 14.57 -22.34
N GLU A 242 -9.53 14.11 -23.17
CA GLU A 242 -8.99 12.77 -23.20
C GLU A 242 -7.81 12.64 -22.23
N LEU A 243 -7.05 13.71 -21.99
CA LEU A 243 -6.18 13.79 -20.82
C LEU A 243 -6.99 13.74 -19.52
N LEU A 244 -8.12 14.46 -19.46
CA LEU A 244 -9.01 14.38 -18.29
C LEU A 244 -9.61 12.98 -18.10
N TYR A 245 -9.83 12.21 -19.15
CA TYR A 245 -10.28 10.82 -19.03
C TYR A 245 -9.28 9.95 -18.26
N LEU A 246 -7.98 10.18 -18.49
CA LEU A 246 -6.89 9.55 -17.76
C LEU A 246 -6.83 10.03 -16.31
N VAL A 247 -6.78 11.33 -16.09
CA VAL A 247 -6.62 11.92 -14.74
C VAL A 247 -7.84 11.65 -13.85
N VAL A 248 -9.07 11.83 -14.36
CA VAL A 248 -10.30 11.53 -13.61
C VAL A 248 -10.42 10.02 -13.37
N GLY A 249 -9.98 9.19 -14.33
CA GLY A 249 -9.84 7.76 -14.12
C GLY A 249 -8.94 7.43 -12.93
N THR A 250 -7.76 8.04 -12.85
CA THR A 250 -6.84 7.90 -11.71
C THR A 250 -7.50 8.27 -10.38
N LEU A 251 -8.22 9.40 -10.34
CA LEU A 251 -8.93 9.85 -9.14
C LEU A 251 -10.01 8.86 -8.70
N PHE A 252 -10.79 8.31 -9.65
CA PHE A 252 -11.77 7.29 -9.33
C PHE A 252 -11.12 5.98 -8.92
N GLY A 253 -10.20 5.45 -9.72
CA GLY A 253 -9.56 4.17 -9.51
C GLY A 253 -8.79 4.06 -8.19
N MET A 254 -8.20 5.15 -7.72
CA MET A 254 -7.50 5.21 -6.42
C MET A 254 -8.36 5.76 -5.28
N GLY A 255 -9.52 6.35 -5.57
CA GLY A 255 -10.47 6.87 -4.60
C GLY A 255 -11.51 5.81 -4.20
N LEU A 256 -12.79 6.18 -4.20
CA LEU A 256 -13.89 5.27 -3.84
C LEU A 256 -14.23 4.31 -4.99
N HIS A 257 -13.42 3.25 -5.14
CA HIS A 257 -13.56 2.22 -6.17
C HIS A 257 -13.36 0.81 -5.58
N PRO A 258 -14.05 -0.25 -6.06
CA PRO A 258 -13.95 -1.59 -5.49
C PRO A 258 -12.52 -2.12 -5.32
N VAL A 259 -11.64 -1.88 -6.30
CA VAL A 259 -10.24 -2.31 -6.21
C VAL A 259 -9.43 -1.50 -5.19
N ALA A 260 -9.75 -0.22 -4.95
CA ALA A 260 -9.05 0.65 -3.99
C ALA A 260 -9.26 0.26 -2.53
N GLY A 261 -10.15 -0.71 -2.23
CA GLY A 261 -10.33 -1.19 -0.87
C GLY A 261 -9.08 -1.87 -0.30
N HIS A 262 -8.09 -2.22 -1.14
CA HIS A 262 -6.80 -2.73 -0.69
C HIS A 262 -6.05 -1.71 0.20
N PHE A 263 -6.11 -0.41 -0.11
CA PHE A 263 -5.48 0.65 0.70
C PHE A 263 -5.94 0.68 2.17
N ILE A 264 -7.16 0.18 2.43
CA ILE A 264 -7.68 0.02 3.78
C ILE A 264 -7.37 -1.39 4.28
N ALA A 265 -7.71 -2.41 3.49
CA ALA A 265 -7.60 -3.80 3.88
C ALA A 265 -6.19 -4.17 4.36
N GLU A 266 -5.17 -3.63 3.72
CA GLU A 266 -3.79 -4.08 3.89
C GLU A 266 -3.26 -3.83 5.30
N HIS A 267 -3.42 -2.63 5.85
CA HIS A 267 -2.75 -2.21 7.09
C HIS A 267 -3.65 -1.54 8.14
N TYR A 268 -4.96 -1.45 7.92
CA TYR A 268 -5.86 -1.00 8.97
C TYR A 268 -6.15 -2.13 9.95
N VAL A 269 -5.99 -1.85 11.25
CA VAL A 269 -6.30 -2.79 12.34
C VAL A 269 -7.82 -2.93 12.45
N MET A 270 -8.37 -3.91 11.73
CA MET A 270 -9.78 -4.27 11.74
C MET A 270 -10.08 -5.38 12.76
N ASN A 271 -9.05 -6.14 13.13
CA ASN A 271 -9.06 -7.17 14.15
C ASN A 271 -7.86 -6.92 15.07
N GLU A 272 -8.12 -6.69 16.37
CA GLU A 272 -7.06 -6.47 17.35
C GLU A 272 -6.04 -7.61 17.34
N GLY A 273 -4.75 -7.26 17.40
CA GLY A 273 -3.64 -8.22 17.36
C GLY A 273 -3.13 -8.58 15.97
N GLN A 274 -3.73 -8.05 14.89
CA GLN A 274 -3.21 -8.19 13.53
C GLN A 274 -3.10 -6.82 12.85
N GLU A 275 -2.03 -6.61 12.10
CA GLU A 275 -1.74 -5.32 11.46
C GLU A 275 -1.52 -5.41 9.96
N THR A 276 -1.61 -6.61 9.40
CA THR A 276 -1.50 -6.84 7.96
C THR A 276 -2.45 -7.92 7.54
N TYR A 277 -3.23 -7.70 6.48
CA TYR A 277 -4.28 -8.63 6.07
C TYR A 277 -4.20 -8.95 4.59
N SER A 278 -4.48 -10.22 4.28
CA SER A 278 -4.65 -10.66 2.90
C SER A 278 -6.14 -10.61 2.50
N TYR A 279 -6.36 -10.48 1.20
CA TYR A 279 -7.61 -10.57 0.49
C TYR A 279 -7.54 -11.71 -0.54
N TYR A 280 -8.49 -12.64 -0.43
CA TYR A 280 -8.60 -13.81 -1.31
C TYR A 280 -9.94 -13.78 -2.05
N GLY A 281 -10.16 -12.73 -2.82
CA GLY A 281 -11.33 -12.59 -3.66
C GLY A 281 -11.01 -12.31 -5.13
N PRO A 282 -12.06 -12.12 -5.96
CA PRO A 282 -11.93 -12.06 -7.41
C PRO A 282 -11.21 -10.81 -7.93
N LEU A 283 -11.10 -9.74 -7.14
CA LEU A 283 -10.42 -8.52 -7.62
C LEU A 283 -8.92 -8.71 -7.82
N ASN A 284 -8.32 -9.78 -7.28
CA ASN A 284 -6.95 -10.20 -7.54
C ASN A 284 -6.63 -10.36 -9.04
N TRP A 285 -7.63 -10.70 -9.86
CA TRP A 285 -7.48 -10.80 -11.33
C TRP A 285 -7.13 -9.46 -11.98
N LEU A 286 -7.54 -8.35 -11.38
CA LEU A 286 -7.26 -6.99 -11.85
C LEU A 286 -6.05 -6.36 -11.15
N THR A 287 -5.55 -6.98 -10.08
CA THR A 287 -4.61 -6.36 -9.15
C THR A 287 -3.32 -7.16 -8.98
N PHE A 288 -2.94 -7.94 -10.00
CA PHE A 288 -1.71 -8.75 -9.98
C PHE A 288 -1.58 -9.65 -8.75
N ASN A 289 -2.70 -10.10 -8.15
CA ASN A 289 -2.73 -10.82 -6.88
C ASN A 289 -2.13 -10.06 -5.67
N VAL A 290 -2.08 -8.73 -5.68
CA VAL A 290 -1.58 -7.94 -4.52
C VAL A 290 -2.35 -8.26 -3.23
N GLY A 291 -3.61 -8.70 -3.36
CA GLY A 291 -4.41 -9.11 -2.21
C GLY A 291 -3.79 -10.26 -1.41
N TYR A 292 -2.86 -11.05 -1.95
CA TYR A 292 -2.04 -11.95 -1.14
C TYR A 292 -0.97 -11.15 -0.37
N HIS A 293 -1.42 -10.22 0.46
CA HIS A 293 -0.62 -9.11 0.95
C HIS A 293 0.34 -9.52 2.08
N ASN A 294 -0.10 -10.39 3.00
CA ASN A 294 0.83 -10.97 3.97
C ASN A 294 1.93 -11.77 3.26
N GLU A 295 1.55 -12.58 2.26
CA GLU A 295 2.51 -13.34 1.46
C GLU A 295 3.48 -12.41 0.72
N HIS A 296 2.98 -11.30 0.20
CA HIS A 296 3.76 -10.27 -0.48
C HIS A 296 4.76 -9.60 0.48
N HIS A 297 4.33 -9.16 1.66
CA HIS A 297 5.23 -8.55 2.64
C HIS A 297 6.29 -9.54 3.12
N ASP A 298 5.94 -10.79 3.36
CA ASP A 298 6.89 -11.85 3.73
C ASP A 298 7.88 -12.11 2.57
N PHE A 299 7.39 -12.11 1.33
CA PHE A 299 8.15 -12.49 0.14
C PHE A 299 8.07 -11.47 -1.01
N SER A 300 8.47 -10.23 -0.73
CA SER A 300 8.41 -9.13 -1.71
C SER A 300 9.32 -9.29 -2.94
N ASN A 301 10.14 -10.34 -2.97
CA ASN A 301 10.94 -10.76 -4.12
C ASN A 301 10.30 -11.90 -4.94
N ILE A 302 9.03 -12.20 -4.69
CA ILE A 302 8.19 -13.14 -5.45
C ILE A 302 7.07 -12.34 -6.11
N SER A 303 6.93 -12.45 -7.42
CA SER A 303 5.82 -11.79 -8.12
C SER A 303 4.46 -12.30 -7.67
N GLY A 304 3.48 -11.39 -7.70
CA GLY A 304 2.06 -11.67 -7.47
C GLY A 304 1.52 -12.92 -8.18
N LYS A 305 2.05 -13.25 -9.37
CA LYS A 305 1.74 -14.50 -10.07
C LYS A 305 1.91 -15.76 -9.21
N HIS A 306 2.87 -15.77 -8.30
CA HIS A 306 3.26 -16.93 -7.50
C HIS A 306 2.82 -16.85 -6.04
N LEU A 307 2.32 -15.71 -5.55
CA LEU A 307 1.82 -15.58 -4.17
C LEU A 307 0.71 -16.59 -3.81
N PRO A 308 -0.26 -16.93 -4.70
CA PRO A 308 -1.21 -18.00 -4.42
C PRO A 308 -0.54 -19.37 -4.18
N THR A 309 0.64 -19.60 -4.76
CA THR A 309 1.41 -20.83 -4.55
C THR A 309 2.17 -20.78 -3.24
N VAL A 310 2.72 -19.61 -2.87
CA VAL A 310 3.35 -19.40 -1.56
C VAL A 310 2.37 -19.71 -0.43
N ARG A 311 1.15 -19.17 -0.52
CA ARG A 311 0.08 -19.46 0.44
C ARG A 311 -0.18 -20.96 0.60
N LYS A 312 -0.33 -21.67 -0.52
CA LYS A 312 -0.60 -23.13 -0.53
C LYS A 312 0.52 -23.96 0.08
N ILE A 313 1.75 -23.48 0.04
CA ILE A 313 2.91 -24.20 0.62
C ILE A 313 2.97 -24.00 2.13
N ALA A 314 2.66 -22.78 2.61
CA ALA A 314 2.77 -22.40 4.01
C ALA A 314 1.39 -22.11 4.64
N THR A 315 0.42 -23.00 4.41
CA THR A 315 -0.96 -22.82 4.87
C THR A 315 -1.07 -22.67 6.38
N GLU A 316 -0.19 -23.32 7.14
CA GLU A 316 -0.16 -23.22 8.60
C GLU A 316 0.20 -21.82 9.13
N TYR A 317 0.79 -20.97 8.27
CA TYR A 317 1.08 -19.58 8.62
C TYR A 317 -0.04 -18.63 8.17
N TYR A 318 -0.68 -18.90 7.02
CA TYR A 318 -1.62 -17.95 6.40
C TYR A 318 -3.09 -18.26 6.66
N ASP A 319 -3.49 -19.53 6.76
CA ASP A 319 -4.91 -19.90 6.86
C ASP A 319 -5.49 -19.68 8.26
N THR A 320 -4.63 -19.52 9.28
CA THR A 320 -5.03 -19.15 10.64
C THR A 320 -5.20 -17.65 10.83
N MET A 321 -4.70 -16.83 9.89
CA MET A 321 -4.82 -15.37 9.98
C MET A 321 -6.18 -14.89 9.44
N PRO A 322 -6.87 -13.98 10.16
CA PRO A 322 -7.94 -13.18 9.60
C PRO A 322 -7.61 -12.60 8.22
N HIS A 323 -8.57 -12.70 7.30
CA HIS A 323 -8.43 -12.27 5.91
C HIS A 323 -9.77 -11.85 5.32
N TYR A 324 -9.73 -11.16 4.17
CA TYR A 324 -10.92 -10.67 3.47
C TYR A 324 -11.28 -11.50 2.24
N HIS A 325 -12.55 -11.47 1.88
CA HIS A 325 -13.06 -11.94 0.59
C HIS A 325 -13.75 -10.83 -0.23
N SER A 326 -13.94 -9.64 0.34
CA SER A 326 -14.55 -8.49 -0.34
C SER A 326 -13.93 -7.17 0.10
N TRP A 327 -13.21 -6.51 -0.81
CA TRP A 327 -12.73 -5.13 -0.59
C TRP A 327 -13.86 -4.10 -0.56
N VAL A 328 -14.97 -4.36 -1.25
CA VAL A 328 -16.18 -3.52 -1.13
C VAL A 328 -16.71 -3.56 0.31
N LYS A 329 -16.72 -4.75 0.94
CA LYS A 329 -17.11 -4.88 2.35
C LYS A 329 -16.11 -4.16 3.26
N VAL A 330 -14.81 -4.24 2.99
CA VAL A 330 -13.79 -3.51 3.76
C VAL A 330 -14.04 -1.99 3.72
N ILE A 331 -14.30 -1.45 2.53
CA ILE A 331 -14.66 -0.02 2.38
C ILE A 331 -15.93 0.30 3.18
N TRP A 332 -16.95 -0.55 3.09
CA TRP A 332 -18.19 -0.37 3.85
C TRP A 332 -17.95 -0.37 5.36
N ASP A 333 -17.26 -1.39 5.87
CA ASP A 333 -16.95 -1.52 7.30
C ASP A 333 -16.12 -0.33 7.77
N TYR A 334 -15.11 0.09 7.00
CA TYR A 334 -14.33 1.29 7.32
C TYR A 334 -15.19 2.54 7.43
N ILE A 335 -16.15 2.76 6.54
CA ILE A 335 -17.00 3.96 6.53
C ILE A 335 -18.02 3.94 7.67
N PHE A 336 -18.64 2.79 7.95
CA PHE A 336 -19.81 2.70 8.82
C PHE A 336 -19.54 2.15 10.21
N ASP A 337 -18.45 1.42 10.44
CA ASP A 337 -18.06 1.01 11.78
C ASP A 337 -17.46 2.19 12.54
N THR A 338 -18.06 2.58 13.66
CA THR A 338 -17.60 3.70 14.48
C THR A 338 -16.32 3.41 15.26
N LYS A 339 -15.91 2.14 15.35
CA LYS A 339 -14.66 1.71 15.99
C LYS A 339 -13.46 1.86 15.07
N ILE A 340 -13.68 1.97 13.77
CA ILE A 340 -12.62 2.07 12.76
C ILE A 340 -12.48 3.52 12.28
N SER A 341 -11.25 3.99 12.22
CA SER A 341 -10.91 5.36 11.80
C SER A 341 -9.49 5.40 11.21
N PRO A 342 -8.99 6.55 10.71
CA PRO A 342 -7.60 6.68 10.28
C PRO A 342 -6.58 6.36 11.40
N TYR A 343 -6.99 6.39 12.67
CA TYR A 343 -6.15 5.94 13.81
C TYR A 343 -5.99 4.43 13.91
N SER A 344 -6.80 3.64 13.19
CA SER A 344 -6.75 2.18 13.22
C SER A 344 -5.54 1.65 12.44
N ARG A 345 -4.34 2.08 12.83
CA ARG A 345 -3.04 1.78 12.23
C ARG A 345 -2.04 1.54 13.35
N VAL A 346 -1.09 0.65 13.11
CA VAL A 346 0.00 0.41 14.06
C VAL A 346 1.18 1.34 13.76
N LYS A 347 1.68 2.00 14.80
CA LYS A 347 2.90 2.80 14.80
C LYS A 347 3.96 2.16 15.71
N ARG A 348 5.22 2.43 15.41
CA ARG A 348 6.39 1.90 16.10
C ARG A 348 7.50 2.94 16.16
N VAL A 349 8.37 2.79 17.15
CA VAL A 349 9.66 3.49 17.22
C VAL A 349 10.75 2.49 17.57
N THR A 350 11.11 1.62 16.62
CA THR A 350 11.97 0.46 16.87
C THR A 350 13.30 0.52 16.12
N MET A 351 13.45 1.42 15.16
CA MET A 351 14.70 1.62 14.42
C MET A 351 15.95 1.78 15.30
N GLU A 352 17.05 1.19 14.83
CA GLU A 352 18.39 1.37 15.39
C GLU A 352 19.06 2.64 14.87
N ASP A 353 20.02 3.20 15.63
CA ASP A 353 20.76 4.42 15.25
C ASP A 353 21.40 4.31 13.86
N ARG A 354 21.98 3.15 13.54
CA ARG A 354 22.57 2.89 12.23
C ARG A 354 21.55 2.98 11.09
N GLU A 355 20.33 2.48 11.30
CA GLU A 355 19.29 2.54 10.28
C GLU A 355 18.79 3.97 10.07
N ILE A 356 18.74 4.77 11.13
CA ILE A 356 18.42 6.21 11.08
C ILE A 356 19.49 6.96 10.31
N GLU A 357 20.77 6.71 10.60
CA GLU A 357 21.91 7.29 9.88
C GLU A 357 21.89 6.91 8.39
N ASP A 358 21.65 5.63 8.07
CA ASP A 358 21.56 5.15 6.68
C ASP A 358 20.38 5.78 5.91
N LEU A 359 19.25 6.09 6.58
CA LEU A 359 18.14 6.83 5.96
C LEU A 359 18.52 8.28 5.70
N ARG A 360 19.13 8.96 6.67
CA ARG A 360 19.61 10.35 6.54
C ARG A 360 20.63 10.49 5.41
N ALA A 361 21.59 9.57 5.33
CA ALA A 361 22.62 9.55 4.29
C ALA A 361 22.04 9.42 2.87
N ARG A 362 20.85 8.82 2.72
CA ARG A 362 20.14 8.66 1.44
C ARG A 362 19.12 9.78 1.17
N GLY A 363 19.12 10.84 1.99
CA GLY A 363 18.24 11.99 1.87
C GLY A 363 16.79 11.73 2.30
N GLY A 364 16.56 10.75 3.20
CA GLY A 364 15.30 10.59 3.94
C GLY A 364 15.44 11.13 5.37
N LEU A 365 14.32 11.28 6.08
CA LEU A 365 14.26 11.88 7.43
C LEU A 365 14.90 13.28 7.43
N VAL A 366 14.21 14.25 6.84
CA VAL A 366 14.62 15.65 6.90
C VAL A 366 14.54 16.11 8.35
N SER A 367 15.66 16.66 8.84
CA SER A 367 15.85 17.16 10.21
C SER A 367 14.84 18.22 10.61
#